data_AF-A0A1F9MUS7-F1
#
_entry.id   AF-A0A1F9MUS7-F1
#
_cell.length_a   1.000
_cell.length_b   1.000
_cell.length_c   1.000
_cell.angle_alpha   90.00
_cell.angle_beta   90.00
_cell.angle_gamma   90.00
#
_symmetry.space_group_name_H-M   'P 1'
#
loop_
_entity.id
_entity.type
_entity.pdbx_description
1 polymer ?
#
loop_
_entity_poly.entity_id
_entity_poly.type
_entity_poly.pdbx_seq_one_letter_code
_entity_poly.pdbx_strand_id
1 'polypeptide(L)'
;MTNGARSDSIVRGFALSSVFWLLVGLLVGLWLAAEMIYPALNLAPWLAFGRLRVVHTNGLTFGFTLAGVFACSFYMLEKLTRTPLAFPGLAKAQLWLFNIAIALAALSLFAGMNTSKEYAELEWPLDIVVVVLWVMFAVNVMGTLVKRREKQMYVSLWFLVACVVTVAVVYILNNLAIPVSLTKSYSAYSGVNDANVQWWFGHNAVASVFTFPILAMFYYFLPKSTGLPIYSHRLSIIAFWSLVFGYLWTGAHHLMLTPVPEWIQTVALAFSLFLIAPSWASVINGFYTLNGNWEKMKSNYLVKFFILGITFYGLQTIQGPTQAIRALSGFLHYTEYIPGHVHMGTMGWVTMIITASMYFTMAKITGREVHSV
;
A
#
# COMPACT_ATOMS: atom_id res chain seq x y z
N MET A 1 22.11 17.98 16.67
CA MET A 1 21.24 16.79 16.72
C MET A 1 22.02 15.60 16.19
N THR A 2 22.06 14.48 16.92
CA THR A 2 22.67 13.23 16.42
C THR A 2 21.91 12.71 15.20
N ASN A 3 22.54 11.88 14.36
CA ASN A 3 21.86 11.28 13.20
C ASN A 3 20.60 10.49 13.61
N GLY A 4 20.61 9.84 14.78
CA GLY A 4 19.44 9.15 15.34
C GLY A 4 18.27 10.10 15.64
N ALA A 5 18.52 11.20 16.37
CA ALA A 5 17.46 12.17 16.69
C ALA A 5 16.85 12.83 15.43
N ARG A 6 17.65 12.98 14.36
CA ARG A 6 17.15 13.48 13.07
C ARG A 6 16.23 12.46 12.39
N SER A 7 16.61 11.18 12.38
CA SER A 7 15.77 10.11 11.82
C SER A 7 14.45 9.96 12.57
N ASP A 8 14.47 9.98 13.91
CA ASP A 8 13.27 9.87 14.73
C ASP A 8 12.26 10.99 14.44
N SER A 9 12.75 12.21 14.18
CA SER A 9 11.89 13.34 13.80
C SER A 9 11.19 13.14 12.43
N ILE A 10 11.85 12.47 11.49
CA ILE A 10 11.32 12.17 10.15
C ILE A 10 10.27 11.08 10.25
N VAL A 11 10.58 10.00 10.98
CA VAL A 11 9.64 8.90 11.26
C VAL A 11 8.39 9.44 11.94
N ARG A 12 8.55 10.28 12.97
CA ARG A 12 7.43 10.93 13.66
C ARG A 12 6.62 11.84 12.73
N GLY A 13 7.29 12.60 11.86
CA GLY A 13 6.62 13.49 10.92
C GLY A 13 5.73 12.73 9.93
N PHE A 14 6.24 11.66 9.32
CA PHE A 14 5.45 10.80 8.45
C PHE A 14 4.34 10.04 9.20
N ALA A 15 4.60 9.64 10.46
CA ALA A 15 3.58 9.04 11.31
C ALA A 15 2.39 10.01 11.54
N LEU A 16 2.67 11.26 11.91
CA LEU A 16 1.62 12.26 12.10
C LEU A 16 0.89 12.59 10.79
N SER A 17 1.63 12.69 9.69
CA SER A 17 1.07 12.87 8.34
C SER A 17 0.12 11.72 7.97
N SER A 18 0.50 10.46 8.26
CA SER A 18 -0.35 9.30 8.01
C SER A 18 -1.68 9.40 8.76
N VAL A 19 -1.65 9.68 10.07
CA VAL A 19 -2.88 9.84 10.87
C VAL A 19 -3.75 10.99 10.34
N PHE A 20 -3.13 12.12 9.98
CA PHE A 20 -3.86 13.25 9.42
C PHE A 20 -4.60 12.87 8.13
N TRP A 21 -3.91 12.27 7.17
CA TRP A 21 -4.51 11.87 5.90
C TRP A 21 -5.50 10.71 6.03
N LEU A 22 -5.33 9.84 7.04
CA LEU A 22 -6.34 8.83 7.40
C LEU A 22 -7.65 9.51 7.77
N LEU A 23 -7.61 10.48 8.68
CA LEU A 23 -8.81 11.19 9.13
C LEU A 23 -9.47 11.93 7.96
N VAL A 24 -8.70 12.66 7.15
CA VAL A 24 -9.24 13.35 5.97
C VAL A 24 -9.87 12.35 4.98
N GLY A 25 -9.17 11.28 4.63
CA GLY A 25 -9.66 10.27 3.68
C GLY A 25 -10.89 9.51 4.18
N LEU A 26 -10.97 9.23 5.48
CA LEU A 26 -12.14 8.62 6.11
C LEU A 26 -13.34 9.56 6.13
N LEU A 27 -13.13 10.85 6.43
CA LEU A 27 -14.22 11.84 6.41
C LEU A 27 -14.81 11.98 5.00
N VAL A 28 -13.97 12.06 3.98
CA VAL A 28 -14.43 12.08 2.58
C VAL A 28 -15.14 10.77 2.20
N GLY A 29 -14.60 9.63 2.64
CA GLY A 29 -15.21 8.31 2.42
C GLY A 29 -16.58 8.14 3.08
N LEU A 30 -16.74 8.61 4.31
CA LEU A 30 -18.02 8.61 5.01
C LEU A 30 -19.03 9.54 4.32
N TRP A 31 -18.57 10.70 3.85
CA TRP A 31 -19.42 11.64 3.12
C TRP A 31 -19.94 11.04 1.81
N LEU A 32 -19.07 10.50 0.96
CA LEU A 32 -19.50 9.91 -0.31
C LEU A 32 -20.33 8.63 -0.11
N ALA A 33 -20.10 7.88 0.97
CA ALA A 33 -20.98 6.76 1.33
C ALA A 33 -22.39 7.26 1.71
N ALA A 34 -22.49 8.38 2.42
CA ALA A 34 -23.78 9.01 2.72
C ALA A 34 -24.49 9.52 1.44
N GLU A 35 -23.77 10.01 0.43
CA GLU A 35 -24.33 10.39 -0.87
C GLU A 35 -25.00 9.23 -1.60
N MET A 36 -24.50 7.99 -1.45
CA MET A 36 -25.11 6.80 -2.05
C MET A 36 -26.49 6.48 -1.45
N ILE A 37 -26.76 6.92 -0.21
CA ILE A 37 -28.04 6.75 0.47
C ILE A 37 -28.92 7.99 0.30
N TYR A 38 -28.31 9.17 0.39
CA TYR A 38 -28.96 10.47 0.32
C TYR A 38 -28.34 11.32 -0.80
N PRO A 39 -28.78 11.17 -2.05
CA PRO A 39 -28.22 11.89 -3.20
C PRO A 39 -28.25 13.42 -3.08
N ALA A 40 -29.15 13.97 -2.25
CA ALA A 40 -29.23 15.40 -1.95
C ALA A 40 -27.96 15.97 -1.30
N LEU A 41 -27.07 15.12 -0.77
CA LEU A 41 -25.76 15.53 -0.24
C LEU A 41 -24.74 15.91 -1.33
N ASN A 42 -25.06 15.70 -2.62
CA ASN A 42 -24.27 16.21 -3.76
C ASN A 42 -24.48 17.73 -3.92
N LEU A 43 -24.01 18.52 -2.95
CA LEU A 43 -24.34 19.95 -2.80
C LEU A 43 -23.68 20.86 -3.86
N ALA A 44 -22.57 20.43 -4.47
CA ALA A 44 -21.80 21.23 -5.42
C ALA A 44 -20.95 20.30 -6.32
N PRO A 45 -20.44 20.77 -7.48
CA PRO A 45 -19.63 19.93 -8.38
C PRO A 45 -18.39 19.30 -7.72
N TRP A 46 -17.74 20.02 -6.80
CA TRP A 46 -16.58 19.52 -6.04
C TRP A 46 -16.97 18.61 -4.87
N LEU A 47 -18.24 18.60 -4.46
CA LEU A 47 -18.82 17.65 -3.50
C LEU A 47 -19.70 16.62 -4.21
N ALA A 48 -19.49 16.37 -5.50
CA ALA A 48 -20.22 15.33 -6.19
C ALA A 48 -19.51 13.98 -6.02
N PHE A 49 -20.26 12.90 -5.88
CA PHE A 49 -19.77 11.54 -5.67
C PHE A 49 -18.58 11.17 -6.56
N GLY A 50 -18.68 11.47 -7.87
CA GLY A 50 -17.63 11.15 -8.84
C GLY A 50 -16.27 11.79 -8.52
N ARG A 51 -16.25 13.03 -8.00
CA ARG A 51 -15.01 13.71 -7.59
C ARG A 51 -14.56 13.26 -6.20
N LEU A 52 -15.49 13.11 -5.27
CA LEU A 52 -15.16 12.65 -3.92
C LEU A 52 -14.58 11.24 -3.91
N ARG A 53 -15.06 10.34 -4.79
CA ARG A 53 -14.54 8.97 -4.94
C ARG A 53 -13.03 8.98 -5.18
N VAL A 54 -12.56 9.74 -6.16
CA VAL A 54 -11.13 9.77 -6.50
C VAL A 54 -10.30 10.48 -5.44
N VAL A 55 -10.85 11.49 -4.76
CA VAL A 55 -10.21 12.13 -3.59
C VAL A 55 -10.06 11.14 -2.43
N HIS A 56 -11.12 10.37 -2.12
CA HIS A 56 -11.09 9.34 -1.10
C HIS A 56 -10.06 8.25 -1.41
N THR A 57 -10.10 7.72 -2.64
CA THR A 57 -9.16 6.69 -3.10
C THR A 57 -7.72 7.18 -2.96
N ASN A 58 -7.38 8.37 -3.48
CA ASN A 58 -6.03 8.91 -3.41
C ASN A 58 -5.63 9.29 -1.97
N GLY A 59 -6.55 9.85 -1.19
CA GLY A 59 -6.31 10.25 0.20
C GLY A 59 -5.93 9.08 1.10
N LEU A 60 -6.62 7.93 0.98
CA LEU A 60 -6.29 6.74 1.76
C LEU A 60 -5.13 5.93 1.17
N THR A 61 -5.09 5.78 -0.16
CA THR A 61 -4.06 4.99 -0.85
C THR A 61 -2.70 5.66 -0.80
N PHE A 62 -2.63 6.95 -1.13
CA PHE A 62 -1.36 7.66 -1.23
C PHE A 62 -1.12 8.58 -0.03
N GLY A 63 -2.15 9.23 0.51
CA GLY A 63 -1.99 10.08 1.71
C GLY A 63 -1.71 9.26 2.98
N PHE A 64 -2.68 8.46 3.42
CA PHE A 64 -2.56 7.65 4.64
C PHE A 64 -1.51 6.54 4.50
N THR A 65 -1.67 5.69 3.50
CA THR A 65 -0.89 4.44 3.42
C THR A 65 0.57 4.71 3.12
N LEU A 66 0.92 5.53 2.11
CA LEU A 66 2.33 5.81 1.82
C LEU A 66 3.02 6.57 2.95
N ALA A 67 2.34 7.49 3.64
CA ALA A 67 2.93 8.12 4.82
C ALA A 67 3.27 7.09 5.91
N GLY A 68 2.37 6.15 6.17
CA GLY A 68 2.60 5.02 7.08
C GLY A 68 3.76 4.13 6.60
N VAL A 69 3.81 3.84 5.30
CA VAL A 69 4.91 3.09 4.65
C VAL A 69 6.24 3.81 4.82
N PHE A 70 6.33 5.10 4.56
CA PHE A 70 7.57 5.87 4.72
C PHE A 70 8.03 5.90 6.17
N ALA A 71 7.13 6.19 7.11
CA ALA A 71 7.45 6.19 8.54
C ALA A 71 8.03 4.85 8.99
N CYS A 72 7.31 3.76 8.73
CA CYS A 72 7.70 2.43 9.16
C CYS A 72 8.94 1.92 8.41
N SER A 73 9.07 2.22 7.12
CA SER A 73 10.22 1.81 6.32
C SER A 73 11.50 2.46 6.82
N PHE A 74 11.50 3.77 7.07
CA PHE A 74 12.68 4.45 7.61
C PHE A 74 13.08 3.91 8.98
N TYR A 75 12.11 3.64 9.85
CA TYR A 75 12.38 3.01 11.15
C TYR A 75 12.97 1.60 11.00
N MET A 76 12.34 0.73 10.22
CA MET A 76 12.80 -0.64 9.99
C MET A 76 14.19 -0.68 9.35
N LEU A 77 14.42 0.18 8.35
CA LEU A 77 15.64 0.22 7.56
C LEU A 77 16.86 0.48 8.46
N GLU A 78 16.81 1.47 9.36
CA GLU A 78 17.94 1.74 10.25
C GLU A 78 18.22 0.59 11.22
N LYS A 79 17.17 -0.04 11.76
CA LYS A 79 17.32 -1.13 12.73
C LYS A 79 17.81 -2.42 12.08
N LEU A 80 17.30 -2.77 10.91
CA LEU A 80 17.68 -3.99 10.19
C LEU A 80 19.06 -3.87 9.52
N THR A 81 19.43 -2.69 9.04
CA THR A 81 20.78 -2.46 8.47
C THR A 81 21.84 -2.10 9.50
N ARG A 82 21.41 -1.84 10.75
CA ARG A 82 22.24 -1.33 11.87
C ARG A 82 23.05 -0.09 11.48
N THR A 83 22.48 0.75 10.64
CA THR A 83 23.15 1.91 10.05
C THR A 83 22.17 3.08 10.03
N PRO A 84 22.61 4.33 10.30
CA PRO A 84 21.74 5.49 10.14
C PRO A 84 21.25 5.63 8.69
N LEU A 85 20.12 6.32 8.49
CA LEU A 85 19.63 6.65 7.14
C LEU A 85 20.73 7.31 6.31
N ALA A 86 20.86 6.90 5.05
CA ALA A 86 21.91 7.39 4.17
C ALA A 86 21.79 8.88 3.85
N PHE A 87 20.57 9.40 3.66
CA PHE A 87 20.30 10.79 3.28
C PHE A 87 19.13 11.38 4.10
N PRO A 88 19.31 11.63 5.40
CA PRO A 88 18.22 12.09 6.28
C PRO A 88 17.71 13.49 5.90
N GLY A 89 18.55 14.35 5.32
CA GLY A 89 18.11 15.65 4.77
C GLY A 89 17.13 15.48 3.61
N LEU A 90 17.39 14.51 2.72
CA LEU A 90 16.51 14.17 1.61
C LEU A 90 15.18 13.57 2.11
N ALA A 91 15.22 12.68 3.10
CA ALA A 91 14.00 12.12 3.69
C ALA A 91 13.14 13.18 4.41
N LYS A 92 13.78 14.19 5.04
CA LYS A 92 13.07 15.34 5.61
C LYS A 92 12.46 16.22 4.52
N ALA A 93 13.17 16.48 3.41
CA ALA A 93 12.60 17.20 2.27
C ALA A 93 11.42 16.44 1.65
N GLN A 94 11.54 15.10 1.54
CA GLN A 94 10.48 14.22 1.07
C GLN A 94 9.22 14.36 1.93
N LEU A 95 9.34 14.45 3.26
CA LEU A 95 8.19 14.65 4.15
C LEU A 95 7.39 15.92 3.84
N TRP A 96 8.09 17.05 3.65
CA TRP A 96 7.44 18.32 3.33
C TRP A 96 6.82 18.30 1.95
N LEU A 97 7.59 17.87 0.95
CA LEU A 97 7.11 17.76 -0.43
C LEU A 97 5.91 16.81 -0.53
N PHE A 98 5.92 15.71 0.23
CA PHE A 98 4.84 14.73 0.26
C PHE A 98 3.52 15.37 0.72
N ASN A 99 3.53 16.11 1.84
CA ASN A 99 2.31 16.74 2.33
C ASN A 99 1.80 17.83 1.39
N ILE A 100 2.70 18.61 0.78
CA ILE A 100 2.33 19.59 -0.25
C ILE A 100 1.72 18.89 -1.46
N ALA A 101 2.34 17.81 -1.94
CA ALA A 101 1.86 17.06 -3.10
C ALA A 101 0.50 16.41 -2.86
N ILE A 102 0.26 15.80 -1.70
CA ILE A 102 -1.05 15.21 -1.36
C ILE A 102 -2.13 16.29 -1.25
N ALA A 103 -1.81 17.46 -0.68
CA ALA A 103 -2.74 18.58 -0.63
C ALA A 103 -3.08 19.10 -2.05
N LEU A 104 -2.07 19.27 -2.91
CA LEU A 104 -2.27 19.68 -4.30
C LEU A 104 -3.07 18.64 -5.10
N ALA A 105 -2.80 17.36 -4.89
CA ALA A 105 -3.54 16.25 -5.48
C ALA A 105 -5.02 16.29 -5.06
N ALA A 106 -5.30 16.49 -3.77
CA ALA A 106 -6.68 16.63 -3.31
C ALA A 106 -7.36 17.83 -3.99
N LEU A 107 -6.72 19.00 -4.01
CA LEU A 107 -7.26 20.21 -4.64
C LEU A 107 -7.51 20.04 -6.15
N SER A 108 -6.59 19.40 -6.88
CA SER A 108 -6.75 19.17 -8.32
C SER A 108 -7.92 18.22 -8.60
N LEU A 109 -8.07 17.16 -7.80
CA LEU A 109 -9.16 16.20 -7.92
C LEU A 109 -10.51 16.82 -7.54
N PHE A 110 -10.58 17.63 -6.48
CA PHE A 110 -11.77 18.42 -6.15
C PHE A 110 -12.17 19.37 -7.30
N ALA A 111 -11.18 19.98 -7.98
CA ALA A 111 -11.39 20.82 -9.15
C ALA A 111 -11.84 20.02 -10.40
N GLY A 112 -11.76 18.69 -10.37
CA GLY A 112 -12.17 17.80 -11.46
C GLY A 112 -11.06 17.48 -12.46
N MET A 113 -9.81 17.86 -12.18
CA MET A 113 -8.67 17.54 -13.02
C MET A 113 -8.29 16.08 -12.80
N ASN A 114 -8.59 15.21 -13.76
CA ASN A 114 -8.19 13.82 -13.68
C ASN A 114 -8.03 13.13 -15.05
N THR A 115 -7.22 12.08 -15.06
CA THR A 115 -6.92 11.22 -16.23
C THR A 115 -7.97 10.11 -16.47
N SER A 116 -8.92 9.93 -15.56
CA SER A 116 -9.90 8.83 -15.48
C SER A 116 -9.33 7.42 -15.27
N LYS A 117 -8.03 7.29 -15.02
CA LYS A 117 -7.35 6.03 -14.70
C LYS A 117 -7.37 5.78 -13.19
N GLU A 118 -7.98 4.68 -12.76
CA GLU A 118 -8.07 4.34 -11.33
C GLU A 118 -6.69 4.22 -10.67
N TYR A 119 -6.53 4.80 -9.49
CA TYR A 119 -5.25 4.90 -8.76
C TYR A 119 -4.13 5.68 -9.49
N ALA A 120 -4.41 6.27 -10.64
CA ALA A 120 -3.49 7.11 -11.42
C ALA A 120 -4.21 8.36 -11.93
N GLU A 121 -5.11 8.91 -11.12
CA GLU A 121 -6.03 9.97 -11.53
C GLU A 121 -5.35 11.33 -11.70
N LEU A 122 -4.18 11.54 -11.11
CA LEU A 122 -3.46 12.81 -11.16
C LEU A 122 -3.01 13.14 -12.58
N GLU A 123 -3.08 14.42 -12.95
CA GLU A 123 -2.57 14.89 -14.24
C GLU A 123 -1.04 15.01 -14.23
N TRP A 124 -0.45 14.98 -15.43
CA TRP A 124 0.98 14.78 -15.66
C TRP A 124 1.95 15.65 -14.83
N PRO A 125 1.68 16.92 -14.45
CA PRO A 125 2.63 17.66 -13.62
C PRO A 125 2.76 17.06 -12.22
N LEU A 126 1.65 16.57 -11.65
CA LEU A 126 1.65 15.90 -10.36
C LEU A 126 2.24 14.50 -10.45
N ASP A 127 2.09 13.81 -11.58
CA ASP A 127 2.80 12.53 -11.81
C ASP A 127 4.31 12.68 -11.72
N ILE A 128 4.86 13.75 -12.29
CA ILE A 128 6.30 14.04 -12.18
C ILE A 128 6.69 14.27 -10.71
N VAL A 129 5.87 14.98 -9.94
CA VAL A 129 6.11 15.19 -8.50
C VAL A 129 6.08 13.86 -7.74
N VAL A 130 5.15 12.96 -8.07
CA VAL A 130 5.09 11.61 -7.48
C VAL A 130 6.36 10.82 -7.82
N VAL A 131 6.83 10.86 -9.06
CA VAL A 131 8.10 10.22 -9.46
C VAL A 131 9.27 10.78 -8.67
N VAL A 132 9.37 12.11 -8.50
CA VAL A 132 10.41 12.74 -7.68
C VAL A 132 10.35 12.26 -6.23
N LEU A 133 9.16 12.26 -5.62
CA LEU A 133 8.96 11.75 -4.26
C LEU A 133 9.40 10.28 -4.12
N TRP A 134 9.07 9.47 -5.11
CA TRP A 134 9.45 8.06 -5.12
C TRP A 134 10.96 7.86 -5.27
N VAL A 135 11.62 8.64 -6.13
CA VAL A 135 13.09 8.63 -6.28
C VAL A 135 13.77 9.05 -4.96
N MET A 136 13.26 10.07 -4.26
CA MET A 136 13.79 10.48 -2.96
C MET A 136 13.73 9.34 -1.93
N PHE A 137 12.62 8.59 -1.93
CA PHE A 137 12.45 7.41 -1.09
C PHE A 137 13.42 6.29 -1.48
N ALA A 138 13.45 5.95 -2.77
CA ALA A 138 14.26 4.88 -3.34
C ALA A 138 15.75 5.09 -3.07
N VAL A 139 16.26 6.32 -3.28
CA VAL A 139 17.67 6.67 -3.01
C VAL A 139 18.01 6.51 -1.53
N ASN A 140 17.10 6.85 -0.61
CA ASN A 140 17.31 6.61 0.81
C ASN A 140 17.31 5.12 1.16
N VAL A 141 16.35 4.35 0.63
CA VAL A 141 16.27 2.90 0.87
C VAL A 141 17.53 2.21 0.36
N MET A 142 17.84 2.37 -0.93
CA MET A 142 18.97 1.72 -1.59
C MET A 142 20.30 2.22 -1.02
N GLY A 143 20.44 3.53 -0.79
CA GLY A 143 21.65 4.11 -0.20
C GLY A 143 21.95 3.57 1.20
N THR A 144 20.92 3.32 2.01
CA THR A 144 21.10 2.77 3.36
C THR A 144 21.42 1.27 3.29
N LEU A 145 20.80 0.52 2.37
CA LEU A 145 21.11 -0.90 2.13
C LEU A 145 22.54 -1.13 1.64
N VAL A 146 23.08 -0.23 0.81
CA VAL A 146 24.49 -0.28 0.35
C VAL A 146 25.45 -0.05 1.53
N LYS A 147 25.11 0.84 2.46
CA LYS A 147 25.93 1.17 3.64
C LYS A 147 25.72 0.23 4.83
N ARG A 148 24.90 -0.82 4.69
CA ARG A 148 24.50 -1.68 5.80
C ARG A 148 25.69 -2.36 6.48
N ARG A 149 25.61 -2.51 7.80
CA ARG A 149 26.58 -3.30 8.59
C ARG A 149 26.20 -4.77 8.65
N GLU A 150 24.90 -5.05 8.71
CA GLU A 150 24.39 -6.42 8.68
C GLU A 150 24.40 -6.96 7.24
N LYS A 151 25.19 -8.01 6.98
CA LYS A 151 25.39 -8.50 5.60
C LYS A 151 24.14 -9.18 5.05
N GLN A 152 23.45 -9.93 5.91
CA GLN A 152 22.23 -10.66 5.56
C GLN A 152 21.03 -9.73 5.61
N MET A 153 20.29 -9.66 4.51
CA MET A 153 19.04 -8.89 4.50
C MET A 153 17.92 -9.73 5.10
N TYR A 154 17.27 -9.21 6.14
CA TYR A 154 16.05 -9.80 6.67
C TYR A 154 14.91 -9.69 5.65
N VAL A 155 13.94 -10.62 5.69
CA VAL A 155 12.85 -10.69 4.69
C VAL A 155 12.07 -9.38 4.54
N SER A 156 11.91 -8.60 5.61
CA SER A 156 11.29 -7.26 5.54
C SER A 156 12.01 -6.32 4.57
N LEU A 157 13.34 -6.39 4.49
CA LEU A 157 14.10 -5.59 3.54
C LEU A 157 13.89 -6.08 2.09
N TRP A 158 13.66 -7.37 1.86
CA TRP A 158 13.38 -7.90 0.53
C TRP A 158 12.06 -7.37 -0.01
N PHE A 159 11.00 -7.43 0.80
CA PHE A 159 9.70 -6.85 0.45
C PHE A 159 9.77 -5.32 0.28
N LEU A 160 10.58 -4.63 1.10
CA LEU A 160 10.80 -3.19 0.93
C LEU A 160 11.49 -2.86 -0.41
N VAL A 161 12.49 -3.64 -0.81
CA VAL A 161 13.14 -3.48 -2.12
C VAL A 161 12.16 -3.78 -3.26
N ALA A 162 11.36 -4.84 -3.14
CA ALA A 162 10.31 -5.16 -4.12
C ALA A 162 9.30 -4.02 -4.26
N CYS A 163 8.85 -3.43 -3.15
CA CYS A 163 8.00 -2.23 -3.15
C CYS A 163 8.64 -1.08 -3.95
N VAL A 164 9.88 -0.71 -3.61
CA VAL A 164 10.59 0.41 -4.26
C VAL A 164 10.71 0.20 -5.76
N VAL A 165 11.12 -0.99 -6.19
CA VAL A 165 11.35 -1.30 -7.61
C VAL A 165 10.03 -1.42 -8.38
N THR A 166 9.06 -2.18 -7.86
CA THR A 166 7.81 -2.43 -8.56
C THR A 166 7.02 -1.14 -8.77
N VAL A 167 6.85 -0.29 -7.73
CA VAL A 167 6.12 0.99 -7.87
C VAL A 167 6.75 1.85 -8.96
N ALA A 168 8.07 1.98 -8.99
CA ALA A 168 8.76 2.81 -9.98
C ALA A 168 8.44 2.36 -11.41
N VAL A 169 8.47 1.06 -11.67
CA VAL A 169 8.23 0.50 -13.01
C VAL A 169 6.75 0.63 -13.39
N VAL A 170 5.83 0.25 -12.50
CA VAL A 170 4.40 0.22 -12.84
C VAL A 170 3.82 1.63 -12.98
N TYR A 171 4.23 2.56 -12.12
CA TYR A 171 3.73 3.94 -12.13
C TYR A 171 4.19 4.67 -13.40
N ILE A 172 5.49 4.58 -13.74
CA ILE A 172 6.02 5.27 -14.93
C ILE A 172 5.34 4.76 -16.20
N LEU A 173 5.19 3.44 -16.35
CA LEU A 173 4.62 2.86 -17.56
C LEU A 173 3.13 3.20 -17.71
N ASN A 174 2.33 3.13 -16.65
CA ASN A 174 0.90 3.46 -16.77
C ASN A 174 0.64 4.95 -17.04
N ASN A 175 1.50 5.82 -16.51
CA ASN A 175 1.33 7.27 -16.59
C ASN A 175 2.07 7.88 -17.80
N LEU A 176 2.51 7.07 -18.77
CA LEU A 176 2.92 7.58 -20.06
C LEU A 176 1.70 8.23 -20.74
N ALA A 177 1.80 9.53 -20.97
CA ALA A 177 0.72 10.34 -21.52
C ALA A 177 1.29 11.48 -22.37
N ILE A 178 0.49 11.96 -23.33
CA ILE A 178 0.77 13.14 -24.14
C ILE A 178 0.11 14.35 -23.45
N PRO A 179 0.89 15.31 -22.94
CA PRO A 179 0.34 16.54 -22.37
C PRO A 179 -0.35 17.40 -23.43
N VAL A 180 -1.53 17.92 -23.10
CA VAL A 180 -2.28 18.88 -23.93
C VAL A 180 -2.33 20.26 -23.27
N SER A 181 -2.44 20.29 -21.94
CA SER A 181 -2.35 21.49 -21.13
C SER A 181 -1.76 21.16 -19.75
N LEU A 182 -1.56 22.16 -18.87
CA LEU A 182 -1.13 21.93 -17.50
C LEU A 182 -2.13 21.08 -16.68
N THR A 183 -3.39 21.02 -17.09
CA THR A 183 -4.47 20.34 -16.37
C THR A 183 -5.06 19.18 -17.18
N LYS A 184 -4.43 18.81 -18.31
CA LYS A 184 -4.93 17.76 -19.18
C LYS A 184 -3.82 17.05 -19.96
N SER A 185 -3.91 15.73 -19.97
CA SER A 185 -3.15 14.81 -20.79
C SER A 185 -4.05 13.68 -21.33
N TYR A 186 -3.57 12.99 -22.37
CA TYR A 186 -4.18 11.76 -22.89
C TYR A 186 -3.20 10.61 -22.76
N SER A 187 -3.69 9.43 -22.37
CA SER A 187 -2.84 8.24 -22.25
C SER A 187 -2.10 7.93 -23.57
N ALA A 188 -0.87 7.43 -23.46
CA ALA A 188 -0.12 6.89 -24.58
C ALA A 188 -0.75 5.60 -25.16
N TYR A 189 -1.72 5.02 -24.47
CA TYR A 189 -2.41 3.80 -24.87
C TYR A 189 -3.89 4.09 -25.17
N SER A 190 -4.57 3.15 -25.82
CA SER A 190 -6.01 3.22 -26.07
C SER A 190 -6.70 1.86 -26.01
N GLY A 191 -7.99 1.86 -25.71
CA GLY A 191 -8.86 0.68 -25.80
C GLY A 191 -8.38 -0.49 -24.93
N VAL A 192 -8.37 -1.69 -25.51
CA VAL A 192 -7.97 -2.93 -24.82
C VAL A 192 -6.54 -2.88 -24.29
N ASN A 193 -5.62 -2.23 -25.02
CA ASN A 193 -4.24 -2.09 -24.57
C ASN A 193 -4.16 -1.18 -23.34
N ASP A 194 -4.90 -0.06 -23.35
CA ASP A 194 -4.94 0.84 -22.20
C ASP A 194 -5.56 0.19 -20.97
N ALA A 195 -6.65 -0.57 -21.16
CA ALA A 195 -7.26 -1.35 -20.09
C ALA A 195 -6.28 -2.38 -19.48
N ASN A 196 -5.50 -3.07 -20.32
CA ASN A 196 -4.52 -4.04 -19.86
C ASN A 196 -3.36 -3.37 -19.10
N VAL A 197 -2.81 -2.26 -19.60
CA VAL A 197 -1.77 -1.50 -18.89
C VAL A 197 -2.31 -0.93 -17.59
N GLN A 198 -3.53 -0.39 -17.61
CA GLN A 198 -4.21 0.17 -16.45
C GLN A 198 -4.34 -0.84 -15.32
N TRP A 199 -4.78 -2.07 -15.61
CA TRP A 199 -4.98 -3.06 -14.56
C TRP A 199 -3.73 -3.88 -14.25
N TRP A 200 -2.78 -3.98 -15.17
CA TRP A 200 -1.43 -4.39 -14.81
C TRP A 200 -0.84 -3.42 -13.77
N PHE A 201 -1.00 -2.11 -13.95
CA PHE A 201 -0.64 -1.13 -12.93
C PHE A 201 -1.51 -1.23 -11.68
N GLY A 202 -2.84 -1.11 -11.80
CA GLY A 202 -3.75 -0.99 -10.66
C GLY A 202 -3.64 -2.18 -9.70
N HIS A 203 -3.57 -3.39 -10.25
CA HIS A 203 -3.37 -4.58 -9.42
C HIS A 203 -1.97 -4.63 -8.78
N ASN A 204 -0.93 -4.28 -9.54
CA ASN A 204 0.42 -4.23 -8.98
C ASN A 204 0.65 -3.03 -8.06
N ALA A 205 -0.15 -1.97 -8.12
CA ALA A 205 -0.17 -0.88 -7.16
C ALA A 205 -0.67 -1.40 -5.81
N VAL A 206 -1.74 -2.21 -5.80
CA VAL A 206 -2.17 -2.95 -4.60
C VAL A 206 -1.04 -3.85 -4.10
N ALA A 207 -0.40 -4.64 -4.96
CA ALA A 207 0.71 -5.50 -4.57
C ALA A 207 1.87 -4.71 -3.91
N SER A 208 2.26 -3.61 -4.54
CA SER A 208 3.47 -2.87 -4.21
C SER A 208 3.29 -1.79 -3.15
N VAL A 209 2.06 -1.35 -2.88
CA VAL A 209 1.73 -0.36 -1.83
C VAL A 209 0.99 -1.01 -0.66
N PHE A 210 0.10 -1.98 -0.90
CA PHE A 210 -0.76 -2.58 0.12
C PHE A 210 -0.33 -3.98 0.57
N THR A 211 0.49 -4.69 -0.21
CA THR A 211 0.94 -6.04 0.17
C THR A 211 2.40 -6.04 0.58
N PHE A 212 3.35 -5.69 -0.30
CA PHE A 212 4.78 -5.81 -0.02
C PHE A 212 5.25 -4.99 1.19
N PRO A 213 5.06 -3.66 1.26
CA PRO A 213 5.56 -2.89 2.39
C PRO A 213 4.79 -3.23 3.68
N ILE A 214 3.54 -3.67 3.58
CA ILE A 214 2.73 -4.09 4.74
C ILE A 214 3.19 -5.46 5.25
N LEU A 215 3.55 -6.40 4.37
CA LEU A 215 4.23 -7.64 4.75
C LEU A 215 5.61 -7.36 5.34
N ALA A 216 6.35 -6.39 4.81
CA ALA A 216 7.63 -5.96 5.39
C ALA A 216 7.45 -5.50 6.85
N MET A 217 6.44 -4.67 7.10
CA MET A 217 6.04 -4.26 8.45
C MET A 217 5.65 -5.45 9.30
N PHE A 218 4.76 -6.31 8.83
CA PHE A 218 4.29 -7.48 9.56
C PHE A 218 5.46 -8.38 10.01
N TYR A 219 6.35 -8.72 9.08
CA TYR A 219 7.51 -9.57 9.36
C TYR A 219 8.52 -8.93 10.32
N TYR A 220 8.56 -7.60 10.42
CA TYR A 220 9.42 -6.93 11.39
C TYR A 220 8.73 -6.75 12.74
N PHE A 221 7.55 -6.15 12.77
CA PHE A 221 6.91 -5.68 13.99
C PHE A 221 6.20 -6.78 14.77
N LEU A 222 5.67 -7.84 14.15
CA LEU A 222 5.08 -8.95 14.91
C LEU A 222 6.14 -9.68 15.77
N PRO A 223 7.28 -10.15 15.23
CA PRO A 223 8.36 -10.72 16.05
C PRO A 223 8.91 -9.72 17.07
N LYS A 224 9.05 -8.44 16.71
CA LYS A 224 9.60 -7.43 17.62
C LYS A 224 8.65 -7.05 18.77
N SER A 225 7.35 -7.05 18.55
CA SER A 225 6.36 -6.79 19.60
C SER A 225 6.19 -7.96 20.55
N THR A 226 6.41 -9.18 20.08
CA THR A 226 6.20 -10.41 20.87
C THR A 226 7.48 -10.95 21.52
N GLY A 227 8.65 -10.61 20.97
CA GLY A 227 9.93 -11.22 21.34
C GLY A 227 10.09 -12.66 20.83
N LEU A 228 9.19 -13.12 19.95
CA LEU A 228 9.23 -14.47 19.39
C LEU A 228 9.99 -14.49 18.06
N PRO A 229 10.70 -15.58 17.74
CA PRO A 229 11.25 -15.77 16.41
C PRO A 229 10.11 -15.96 15.41
N ILE A 230 10.32 -15.51 14.18
CA ILE A 230 9.44 -15.85 13.07
C ILE A 230 9.40 -17.37 12.88
N TYR A 231 8.22 -17.92 12.61
CA TYR A 231 8.03 -19.37 12.54
C TYR A 231 8.92 -20.07 11.50
N SER A 232 8.87 -19.66 10.23
CA SER A 232 9.61 -20.34 9.16
C SER A 232 10.26 -19.39 8.19
N HIS A 233 11.60 -19.33 8.24
CA HIS A 233 12.39 -18.59 7.28
C HIS A 233 12.28 -19.16 5.85
N ARG A 234 12.21 -20.49 5.70
CA ARG A 234 12.02 -21.12 4.38
C ARG A 234 10.68 -20.72 3.77
N LEU A 235 9.63 -20.68 4.58
CA LEU A 235 8.32 -20.25 4.14
C LEU A 235 8.32 -18.76 3.74
N SER A 236 9.06 -17.91 4.46
CA SER A 236 9.28 -16.52 4.07
C SER A 236 9.97 -16.38 2.70
N ILE A 237 10.97 -17.20 2.39
CA ILE A 237 11.65 -17.21 1.08
C ILE A 237 10.66 -17.59 -0.03
N ILE A 238 9.93 -18.69 0.16
CA ILE A 238 8.96 -19.20 -0.84
C ILE A 238 7.86 -18.17 -1.05
N ALA A 239 7.30 -17.62 0.03
CA ALA A 239 6.27 -16.58 -0.03
C ALA A 239 6.78 -15.36 -0.80
N PHE A 240 7.95 -14.83 -0.46
CA PHE A 240 8.53 -13.65 -1.09
C PHE A 240 8.68 -13.82 -2.62
N TRP A 241 9.43 -14.82 -3.07
CA TRP A 241 9.73 -14.97 -4.49
C TRP A 241 8.49 -15.30 -5.32
N SER A 242 7.62 -16.14 -4.77
CA SER A 242 6.38 -16.53 -5.45
C SER A 242 5.39 -15.37 -5.53
N LEU A 243 5.29 -14.54 -4.48
CA LEU A 243 4.45 -13.33 -4.50
C LEU A 243 4.97 -12.33 -5.52
N VAL A 244 6.27 -11.99 -5.46
CA VAL A 244 6.87 -10.99 -6.36
C VAL A 244 6.74 -11.42 -7.82
N PHE A 245 6.95 -12.71 -8.12
CA PHE A 245 6.77 -13.23 -9.47
C PHE A 245 5.29 -13.28 -9.88
N GLY A 246 4.42 -13.86 -9.05
CA GLY A 246 3.04 -14.15 -9.40
C GLY A 246 2.18 -12.89 -9.58
N TYR A 247 2.40 -11.85 -8.77
CA TYR A 247 1.60 -10.62 -8.79
C TYR A 247 1.67 -9.86 -10.12
N LEU A 248 2.77 -9.98 -10.86
CA LEU A 248 2.94 -9.27 -12.12
C LEU A 248 1.96 -9.73 -13.21
N TRP A 249 1.38 -10.92 -13.07
CA TRP A 249 0.56 -11.56 -14.09
C TRP A 249 -0.95 -11.40 -13.88
N THR A 250 -1.37 -10.90 -12.71
CA THR A 250 -2.78 -10.98 -12.28
C THR A 250 -3.64 -9.79 -12.71
N GLY A 251 -3.06 -8.76 -13.31
CA GLY A 251 -3.80 -7.53 -13.69
C GLY A 251 -5.09 -7.78 -14.47
N ALA A 252 -5.06 -8.66 -15.48
CA ALA A 252 -6.24 -8.91 -16.31
C ALA A 252 -7.39 -9.66 -15.60
N HIS A 253 -7.25 -10.00 -14.31
CA HIS A 253 -8.39 -10.48 -13.53
C HIS A 253 -9.45 -9.40 -13.25
N HIS A 254 -9.10 -8.13 -13.45
CA HIS A 254 -10.04 -7.01 -13.47
C HIS A 254 -10.77 -6.90 -14.81
N LEU A 255 -10.37 -7.69 -15.80
CA LEU A 255 -10.82 -7.60 -17.20
C LEU A 255 -11.46 -8.90 -17.68
N MET A 256 -11.93 -9.70 -16.73
CA MET A 256 -12.65 -10.94 -17.02
C MET A 256 -13.94 -10.64 -17.78
N LEU A 257 -14.19 -11.42 -18.84
CA LEU A 257 -15.37 -11.28 -19.69
C LEU A 257 -15.50 -9.91 -20.37
N THR A 258 -14.37 -9.21 -20.56
CA THR A 258 -14.28 -7.97 -21.34
C THR A 258 -13.68 -8.24 -22.73
N PRO A 259 -13.59 -7.24 -23.63
CA PRO A 259 -12.95 -7.39 -24.94
C PRO A 259 -11.43 -7.69 -24.93
N VAL A 260 -10.79 -7.76 -23.75
CA VAL A 260 -9.40 -8.21 -23.64
C VAL A 260 -9.25 -9.65 -24.14
N PRO A 261 -8.22 -9.99 -24.93
CA PRO A 261 -8.02 -11.35 -25.44
C PRO A 261 -8.12 -12.42 -24.36
N GLU A 262 -8.85 -13.50 -24.66
CA GLU A 262 -9.14 -14.55 -23.68
C GLU A 262 -7.88 -15.17 -23.09
N TRP A 263 -6.81 -15.31 -23.87
CA TRP A 263 -5.55 -15.88 -23.38
C TRP A 263 -4.92 -15.03 -22.25
N ILE A 264 -5.03 -13.70 -22.32
CA ILE A 264 -4.55 -12.79 -21.27
C ILE A 264 -5.38 -13.01 -20.00
N GLN A 265 -6.69 -13.12 -20.15
CA GLN A 265 -7.59 -13.44 -19.05
C GLN A 265 -7.23 -14.81 -18.44
N THR A 266 -7.00 -15.84 -19.25
CA THR A 266 -6.63 -17.18 -18.77
C THR A 266 -5.34 -17.16 -17.96
N VAL A 267 -4.31 -16.44 -18.43
CA VAL A 267 -3.03 -16.27 -17.70
C VAL A 267 -3.28 -15.59 -16.35
N ALA A 268 -4.03 -14.48 -16.33
CA ALA A 268 -4.31 -13.77 -15.09
C ALA A 268 -5.15 -14.59 -14.10
N LEU A 269 -6.11 -15.39 -14.58
CA LEU A 269 -6.87 -16.33 -13.75
C LEU A 269 -5.94 -17.38 -13.12
N ALA A 270 -5.10 -18.03 -13.94
CA ALA A 270 -4.17 -19.05 -13.46
C ALA A 270 -3.22 -18.50 -12.38
N PHE A 271 -2.64 -17.32 -12.64
CA PHE A 271 -1.76 -16.68 -11.66
C PHE A 271 -2.51 -16.15 -10.43
N SER A 272 -3.78 -15.74 -10.58
CA SER A 272 -4.61 -15.35 -9.43
C SER A 272 -4.81 -16.53 -8.48
N LEU A 273 -5.15 -17.71 -9.01
CA LEU A 273 -5.26 -18.93 -8.19
C LEU A 273 -3.92 -19.36 -7.59
N PHE A 274 -2.84 -19.26 -8.37
CA PHE A 274 -1.48 -19.51 -7.89
C PHE A 274 -1.13 -18.63 -6.68
N LEU A 275 -1.53 -17.35 -6.68
CA LEU A 275 -1.22 -16.40 -5.61
C LEU A 275 -1.85 -16.74 -4.25
N ILE A 276 -2.85 -17.62 -4.18
CA ILE A 276 -3.41 -18.09 -2.90
C ILE A 276 -2.29 -18.71 -2.05
N ALA A 277 -1.53 -19.65 -2.60
CA ALA A 277 -0.52 -20.41 -1.86
C ALA A 277 0.59 -19.53 -1.24
N PRO A 278 1.28 -18.64 -1.98
CA PRO A 278 2.33 -17.81 -1.41
C PRO A 278 1.78 -16.66 -0.53
N SER A 279 0.54 -16.23 -0.74
CA SER A 279 -0.13 -15.31 0.20
C SER A 279 -0.38 -16.00 1.54
N TRP A 280 -0.96 -17.21 1.51
CA TRP A 280 -1.23 -17.99 2.70
C TRP A 280 0.00 -18.54 3.39
N ALA A 281 1.10 -18.71 2.67
CA ALA A 281 2.40 -18.94 3.28
C ALA A 281 2.76 -17.83 4.28
N SER A 282 2.44 -16.56 3.98
CA SER A 282 2.64 -15.44 4.91
C SER A 282 1.68 -15.50 6.10
N VAL A 283 0.42 -15.86 5.85
CA VAL A 283 -0.62 -16.05 6.88
C VAL A 283 -0.19 -17.12 7.89
N ILE A 284 0.16 -18.30 7.39
CA ILE A 284 0.63 -19.44 8.20
C ILE A 284 1.86 -19.02 9.01
N ASN A 285 2.81 -18.32 8.39
CA ASN A 285 3.99 -17.83 9.10
C ASN A 285 3.62 -16.89 10.26
N GLY A 286 2.62 -16.04 10.06
CA GLY A 286 2.05 -15.17 11.08
C GLY A 286 1.43 -15.92 12.26
N PHE A 287 0.46 -16.79 11.99
CA PHE A 287 -0.23 -17.57 13.02
C PHE A 287 0.72 -18.48 13.79
N TYR A 288 1.60 -19.20 13.08
CA TYR A 288 2.54 -20.11 13.73
C TYR A 288 3.69 -19.41 14.46
N THR A 289 3.96 -18.13 14.18
CA THR A 289 4.91 -17.33 15.00
C THR A 289 4.40 -17.20 16.44
N LEU A 290 3.08 -17.25 16.66
CA LEU A 290 2.47 -17.26 18.00
C LEU A 290 2.22 -18.67 18.55
N ASN A 291 2.61 -19.74 17.86
CA ASN A 291 2.29 -21.09 18.31
C ASN A 291 2.86 -21.36 19.72
N GLY A 292 2.03 -21.94 20.59
CA GLY A 292 2.35 -22.12 22.02
C GLY A 292 2.40 -20.83 22.85
N ASN A 293 2.16 -19.66 22.26
CA ASN A 293 2.26 -18.33 22.90
C ASN A 293 1.01 -17.46 22.69
N TRP A 294 -0.14 -18.09 22.40
CA TRP A 294 -1.42 -17.42 22.15
C TRP A 294 -1.92 -16.55 23.30
N GLU A 295 -1.46 -16.79 24.54
CA GLU A 295 -1.73 -15.93 25.69
C GLU A 295 -1.28 -14.47 25.48
N LYS A 296 -0.32 -14.21 24.57
CA LYS A 296 0.06 -12.84 24.16
C LYS A 296 -1.10 -12.06 23.52
N MET A 297 -2.11 -12.72 22.97
CA MET A 297 -3.33 -12.05 22.49
C MET A 297 -4.11 -11.38 23.63
N LYS A 298 -4.01 -11.89 24.87
CA LYS A 298 -4.67 -11.30 26.03
C LYS A 298 -3.90 -10.09 26.57
N SER A 299 -2.57 -10.21 26.65
CA SER A 299 -1.70 -9.23 27.31
C SER A 299 -1.07 -8.17 26.41
N ASN A 300 -0.99 -8.39 25.10
CA ASN A 300 -0.33 -7.47 24.17
C ASN A 300 -1.31 -6.98 23.09
N TYR A 301 -1.75 -5.72 23.22
CA TYR A 301 -2.70 -5.10 22.29
C TYR A 301 -2.19 -5.06 20.85
N LEU A 302 -0.87 -4.93 20.62
CA LEU A 302 -0.30 -4.93 19.27
C LEU A 302 -0.52 -6.27 18.55
N VAL A 303 -0.45 -7.37 19.30
CA VAL A 303 -0.66 -8.71 18.75
C VAL A 303 -2.09 -8.86 18.23
N LYS A 304 -3.07 -8.25 18.91
CA LYS A 304 -4.47 -8.22 18.45
C LYS A 304 -4.59 -7.58 17.08
N PHE A 305 -3.97 -6.41 16.88
CA PHE A 305 -3.94 -5.75 15.57
C PHE A 305 -3.22 -6.58 14.50
N PHE A 306 -2.06 -7.16 14.82
CA PHE A 306 -1.30 -7.96 13.85
C PHE A 306 -2.06 -9.23 13.42
N ILE A 307 -2.70 -9.91 14.37
CA ILE A 307 -3.47 -11.13 14.08
C ILE A 307 -4.78 -10.81 13.35
N LEU A 308 -5.49 -9.74 13.75
CA LEU A 308 -6.65 -9.28 12.98
C LEU A 308 -6.25 -8.90 11.54
N GLY A 309 -5.14 -8.15 11.42
CA GLY A 309 -4.51 -7.80 10.16
C GLY A 309 -4.29 -8.99 9.24
N ILE A 310 -3.46 -9.94 9.68
CA ILE A 310 -3.09 -11.08 8.85
C ILE A 310 -4.27 -12.03 8.58
N THR A 311 -5.29 -12.02 9.44
CA THR A 311 -6.55 -12.74 9.20
C THR A 311 -7.30 -12.16 8.00
N PHE A 312 -7.50 -10.84 7.98
CA PHE A 312 -8.14 -10.17 6.84
C PHE A 312 -7.32 -10.25 5.57
N TYR A 313 -5.99 -10.22 5.67
CA TYR A 313 -5.11 -10.54 4.55
C TYR A 313 -5.36 -11.94 3.99
N GLY A 314 -5.48 -12.96 4.85
CA GLY A 314 -5.80 -14.33 4.45
C GLY A 314 -7.17 -14.44 3.77
N LEU A 315 -8.20 -13.81 4.34
CA LEU A 315 -9.54 -13.78 3.75
C LEU A 315 -9.54 -13.10 2.37
N GLN A 316 -8.90 -11.93 2.26
CA GLN A 316 -8.79 -11.19 1.00
C GLN A 316 -8.01 -11.97 -0.06
N THR A 317 -6.94 -12.66 0.33
CA THR A 317 -6.10 -13.42 -0.61
C THR A 317 -6.64 -14.80 -0.96
N ILE A 318 -7.78 -15.21 -0.39
CA ILE A 318 -8.65 -16.25 -0.97
C ILE A 318 -9.72 -15.61 -1.85
N GLN A 319 -10.41 -14.59 -1.32
CA GLN A 319 -11.53 -13.95 -2.00
C GLN A 319 -11.11 -13.38 -3.37
N GLY A 320 -10.00 -12.64 -3.44
CA GLY A 320 -9.50 -12.03 -4.68
C GLY A 320 -9.27 -13.06 -5.78
N PRO A 321 -8.48 -14.12 -5.54
CA PRO A 321 -8.31 -15.20 -6.50
C PRO A 321 -9.61 -15.88 -6.94
N THR A 322 -10.58 -16.07 -6.04
CA THR A 322 -11.88 -16.64 -6.43
C THR A 322 -12.69 -15.71 -7.34
N GLN A 323 -12.59 -14.38 -7.17
CA GLN A 323 -13.24 -13.41 -8.06
C GLN A 323 -12.69 -13.44 -9.50
N ALA A 324 -11.46 -13.94 -9.69
CA ALA A 324 -10.85 -14.10 -11.02
C ALA A 324 -11.44 -15.27 -11.82
N ILE A 325 -12.15 -16.20 -11.17
CA ILE A 325 -12.80 -17.32 -11.84
C ILE A 325 -13.96 -16.77 -12.68
N ARG A 326 -13.93 -16.99 -14.00
CA ARG A 326 -14.90 -16.38 -14.95
C ARG A 326 -16.37 -16.56 -14.55
N ALA A 327 -16.75 -17.75 -14.10
CA ALA A 327 -18.13 -18.04 -13.67
C ALA A 327 -18.55 -17.18 -12.46
N LEU A 328 -17.64 -16.94 -11.51
CA LEU A 328 -17.90 -16.05 -10.37
C LEU A 328 -17.80 -14.58 -10.77
N SER A 329 -16.82 -14.23 -11.59
CA SER A 329 -16.65 -12.88 -12.12
C SER A 329 -17.90 -12.38 -12.85
N GLY A 330 -18.56 -13.25 -13.63
CA GLY A 330 -19.82 -12.92 -14.32
C GLY A 330 -20.97 -12.53 -13.40
N PHE A 331 -20.91 -12.86 -12.10
CA PHE A 331 -21.89 -12.43 -11.09
C PHE A 331 -21.36 -11.30 -10.19
N LEU A 332 -20.07 -11.28 -9.89
CA LEU A 332 -19.47 -10.38 -8.91
C LEU A 332 -18.97 -9.06 -9.51
N HIS A 333 -18.53 -9.07 -10.77
CA HIS A 333 -17.95 -7.90 -11.42
C HIS A 333 -19.00 -6.78 -11.55
N TYR A 334 -18.58 -5.53 -11.36
CA TYR A 334 -19.46 -4.34 -11.29
C TYR A 334 -20.51 -4.32 -10.17
N THR A 335 -20.36 -5.14 -9.13
CA THR A 335 -21.23 -5.09 -7.93
C THR A 335 -20.49 -4.51 -6.72
N GLU A 336 -21.24 -4.19 -5.65
CA GLU A 336 -20.70 -3.77 -4.34
C GLU A 336 -19.77 -4.82 -3.67
N TYR A 337 -19.74 -6.05 -4.20
CA TYR A 337 -18.78 -7.06 -3.78
C TYR A 337 -17.31 -6.60 -4.02
N ILE A 338 -17.07 -5.81 -5.08
CA ILE A 338 -15.73 -5.34 -5.44
C ILE A 338 -15.25 -4.25 -4.46
N PRO A 339 -16.00 -3.17 -4.18
CA PRO A 339 -15.68 -2.27 -3.06
C PRO A 339 -15.55 -3.00 -1.72
N GLY A 340 -16.40 -3.99 -1.42
CA GLY A 340 -16.31 -4.79 -0.20
C GLY A 340 -14.98 -5.55 -0.08
N HIS A 341 -14.50 -6.17 -1.16
CA HIS A 341 -13.19 -6.80 -1.24
C HIS A 341 -12.05 -5.81 -0.95
N VAL A 342 -12.11 -4.63 -1.57
CA VAL A 342 -11.10 -3.58 -1.37
C VAL A 342 -11.08 -3.14 0.09
N HIS A 343 -12.23 -2.87 0.70
CA HIS A 343 -12.33 -2.41 2.09
C HIS A 343 -11.90 -3.46 3.10
N MET A 344 -12.18 -4.74 2.84
CA MET A 344 -11.65 -5.83 3.65
C MET A 344 -10.12 -5.81 3.70
N GLY A 345 -9.47 -5.51 2.56
CA GLY A 345 -8.02 -5.35 2.50
C GLY A 345 -7.50 -4.07 3.12
N THR A 346 -8.06 -2.92 2.74
CA THR A 346 -7.54 -1.62 3.17
C THR A 346 -7.80 -1.37 4.66
N MET A 347 -8.99 -1.71 5.18
CA MET A 347 -9.31 -1.54 6.59
C MET A 347 -8.81 -2.73 7.42
N GLY A 348 -9.10 -3.95 6.98
CA GLY A 348 -8.82 -5.16 7.74
C GLY A 348 -7.34 -5.52 7.78
N TRP A 349 -6.61 -5.37 6.68
CA TRP A 349 -5.18 -5.67 6.58
C TRP A 349 -4.32 -4.41 6.71
N VAL A 350 -4.35 -3.52 5.72
CA VAL A 350 -3.41 -2.38 5.61
C VAL A 350 -3.47 -1.49 6.85
N THR A 351 -4.68 -1.03 7.22
CA THR A 351 -4.86 -0.10 8.33
C THR A 351 -4.48 -0.73 9.66
N MET A 352 -4.82 -1.99 9.90
CA MET A 352 -4.47 -2.69 11.15
C MET A 352 -2.95 -2.82 11.33
N ILE A 353 -2.23 -3.21 10.28
CA ILE A 353 -0.77 -3.39 10.34
C ILE A 353 -0.04 -2.06 10.48
N ILE A 354 -0.43 -1.03 9.72
CA ILE A 354 0.15 0.31 9.85
C ILE A 354 -0.08 0.83 11.27
N THR A 355 -1.30 0.73 11.77
CA THR A 355 -1.66 1.19 13.13
C THR A 355 -0.79 0.51 14.19
N ALA A 356 -0.68 -0.81 14.18
CA ALA A 356 0.16 -1.55 15.13
C ALA A 356 1.64 -1.17 15.03
N SER A 357 2.15 -1.06 13.80
CA SER A 357 3.53 -0.67 13.52
C SER A 357 3.83 0.73 14.02
N MET A 358 2.88 1.66 13.89
CA MET A 358 2.99 3.02 14.38
C MET A 358 2.91 3.10 15.90
N TYR A 359 1.99 2.39 16.56
CA TYR A 359 1.97 2.31 18.02
C TYR A 359 3.31 1.82 18.58
N PHE A 360 3.85 0.74 18.01
CA PHE A 360 5.17 0.23 18.40
C PHE A 360 6.27 1.27 18.17
N THR A 361 6.31 1.86 16.97
CA THR A 361 7.36 2.80 16.57
C THR A 361 7.34 4.06 17.42
N MET A 362 6.16 4.65 17.62
CA MET A 362 5.98 5.88 18.40
C MET A 362 6.40 5.70 19.86
N ALA A 363 6.04 4.59 20.49
CA ALA A 363 6.48 4.29 21.85
C ALA A 363 8.01 4.20 21.94
N LYS A 364 8.65 3.56 20.95
CA LYS A 364 10.12 3.40 20.92
C LYS A 364 10.87 4.70 20.66
N ILE A 365 10.44 5.53 19.71
CA ILE A 365 11.15 6.79 19.39
C ILE A 365 10.93 7.87 20.44
N THR A 366 9.80 7.88 21.13
CA THR A 366 9.52 8.87 22.18
C THR A 366 10.05 8.45 23.55
N GLY A 367 10.40 7.16 23.73
CA GLY A 367 10.79 6.60 25.02
C GLY A 367 9.64 6.61 26.03
N ARG A 368 8.39 6.67 25.56
CA ARG A 368 7.18 6.73 26.40
C ARG A 368 6.30 5.52 26.13
N GLU A 369 5.60 5.08 27.16
CA GLU A 369 4.50 4.13 27.01
C GLU A 369 3.29 4.82 26.36
N VAL A 370 2.41 4.02 25.75
CA VAL A 370 1.15 4.54 25.20
C VAL A 370 0.29 5.02 26.36
N HIS A 371 -0.40 6.15 26.17
CA HIS A 371 -1.18 6.79 27.23
C HIS A 371 -2.29 5.89 27.81
N SER A 372 -2.93 5.08 26.95
CA SER A 372 -3.97 4.12 27.33
C SER A 372 -3.87 2.88 26.43
N VAL A 373 -4.14 1.70 26.98
CA VAL A 373 -4.05 0.38 26.33
C VAL A 373 -5.40 -0.30 26.27
#